data_AF-A0AAV5TV53-F1
#
_entry.id   AF-A0AAV5TV53-F1
#
_cell.length_a   1.000
_cell.length_b   1.000
_cell.length_c   1.000
_cell.angle_alpha   90.00
_cell.angle_beta   90.00
_cell.angle_gamma   90.00
#
_symmetry.space_group_name_H-M   'P 1'
#
loop_
_entity.id
_entity.type
_entity.pdbx_description
1 polymer ?
#
loop_
_entity_poly.entity_id
_entity_poly.type
_entity_poly.pdbx_seq_one_letter_code
_entity_poly.pdbx_strand_id
1 'polypeptide(L)'
;LNMISLYCLIKETPPHQAKIRNYILLTQAAVILNGIYVDILMEPIPLFPAVAGICTGILCRAGVRPHSVMGGLFISYIWLAACIFFCCFFRHQTLLPHASQLSK
;
A
#
# COMPACT_ATOMS: atom_id res chain seq x y z
N LEU A 1 13.49 -0.22 3.81
CA LEU A 1 13.23 0.83 2.78
C LEU A 1 12.02 1.71 3.12
N ASN A 2 10.83 1.14 3.32
CA ASN A 2 9.59 1.89 3.51
C ASN A 2 9.58 2.86 4.71
N MET A 3 10.21 2.49 5.84
CA MET A 3 10.32 3.37 7.02
C MET A 3 11.25 4.57 6.77
N ILE A 4 12.29 4.39 5.97
CA ILE A 4 13.22 5.46 5.59
C ILE A 4 12.53 6.42 4.62
N SER A 5 11.79 5.90 3.64
CA SER A 5 10.94 6.72 2.76
C SER A 5 9.91 7.52 3.57
N LEU A 6 9.23 6.91 4.54
CA LEU A 6 8.28 7.61 5.41
C LEU A 6 8.95 8.74 6.21
N TYR A 7 10.13 8.48 6.78
CA TYR A 7 10.89 9.46 7.54
C TYR A 7 11.33 10.65 6.66
N CYS A 8 11.90 10.37 5.48
CA CYS A 8 12.28 11.41 4.52
C CYS A 8 11.06 12.22 4.06
N LEU A 9 9.92 11.56 3.84
CA LEU A 9 8.70 12.24 3.41
C LEU A 9 8.15 13.19 4.49
N ILE A 10 8.22 12.80 5.77
CA ILE A 10 7.80 13.67 6.87
C ILE A 10 8.75 14.87 7.01
N LYS A 11 10.06 14.66 6.82
CA LYS A 11 11.09 15.68 7.04
C LYS A 11 11.20 16.70 5.90
N GLU A 12 11.10 16.25 4.65
CA GLU A 12 11.38 17.09 3.47
C GLU A 12 10.12 17.73 2.85
N THR A 13 8.90 17.40 3.31
CA THR A 13 7.68 17.93 2.67
C THR A 13 7.31 19.31 3.21
N PRO A 14 7.35 20.38 2.38
CA PRO A 14 7.02 21.74 2.82
C PRO A 14 5.53 21.91 3.20
N PRO A 15 5.20 22.81 4.14
CA PRO A 15 3.85 22.94 4.72
C PRO A 15 2.78 23.43 3.72
N HIS A 16 3.18 23.99 2.58
CA HIS A 16 2.25 24.53 1.57
C HIS A 16 1.45 23.45 0.79
N GLN A 17 1.75 22.15 0.97
CA GLN A 17 1.05 21.03 0.32
C GLN A 17 0.45 20.00 1.30
N ALA A 18 -0.12 20.48 2.42
CA ALA A 18 -0.63 19.62 3.48
C ALA A 18 -1.65 18.54 3.03
N LYS A 19 -2.54 18.84 2.06
CA LYS A 19 -3.52 17.85 1.55
C LYS A 19 -2.83 16.69 0.81
N ILE A 20 -1.93 17.00 -0.13
CA ILE A 20 -1.20 16.00 -0.92
C ILE A 20 -0.32 15.14 0.00
N ARG A 21 0.35 15.78 0.96
CA ARG A 21 1.17 15.10 1.97
C ARG A 21 0.38 13.99 2.68
N ASN A 22 -0.87 14.23 3.05
CA ASN A 22 -1.69 13.25 3.74
C ASN A 22 -1.97 12.00 2.87
N TYR A 23 -2.23 12.19 1.58
CA TYR A 23 -2.41 11.08 0.64
C TYR A 23 -1.12 10.26 0.42
N ILE A 24 0.03 10.92 0.33
CA ILE A 24 1.31 10.22 0.17
C ILE A 24 1.65 9.45 1.46
N LEU A 25 1.44 10.04 2.63
CA LEU A 25 1.63 9.35 3.91
C LEU A 25 0.70 8.13 4.06
N LEU A 26 -0.58 8.28 3.68
CA LEU A 26 -1.55 7.18 3.68
C LEU A 26 -1.08 6.03 2.77
N THR A 27 -0.59 6.37 1.57
CA THR A 27 -0.08 5.38 0.61
C THR A 27 1.15 4.67 1.17
N GLN A 28 2.08 5.42 1.77
CA GLN A 28 3.28 4.85 2.37
C GLN A 28 2.96 3.92 3.55
N ALA A 29 1.97 4.27 4.37
CA ALA A 29 1.48 3.41 5.45
C ALA A 29 0.83 2.12 4.89
N ALA A 30 0.02 2.22 3.83
CA ALA A 30 -0.59 1.07 3.17
C ALA A 30 0.45 0.11 2.57
N VAL A 31 1.56 0.63 2.03
CA VAL A 31 2.69 -0.17 1.54
C VAL A 31 3.39 -0.90 2.69
N ILE A 32 3.63 -0.22 3.82
CA ILE A 32 4.25 -0.85 5.00
C ILE A 32 3.37 -1.99 5.53
N LEU A 33 2.07 -1.75 5.67
CA LEU A 33 1.11 -2.75 6.12
C LEU A 33 1.05 -3.96 5.17
N ASN A 34 1.03 -3.73 3.86
CA ASN A 34 1.11 -4.82 2.87
C ASN A 34 2.42 -5.60 2.98
N GLY A 35 3.55 -4.93 3.17
CA GLY A 35 4.85 -5.59 3.38
C GLY A 35 4.83 -6.50 4.61
N ILE A 36 4.33 -6.00 5.75
CA ILE A 36 4.15 -6.82 6.97
C ILE A 36 3.24 -8.02 6.70
N TYR A 37 2.14 -7.81 5.97
CA TYR A 37 1.19 -8.87 5.64
C TYR A 37 1.83 -9.98 4.80
N VAL A 38 2.56 -9.61 3.75
CA VAL A 38 3.20 -10.56 2.83
C VAL A 38 4.40 -11.25 3.49
N ASP A 39 5.29 -10.47 4.09
CA ASP A 39 6.60 -10.97 4.54
C ASP A 39 6.54 -11.71 5.88
N ILE A 40 5.60 -11.33 6.77
CA ILE A 40 5.53 -11.88 8.14
C ILE A 40 4.27 -12.74 8.33
N LEU A 41 3.10 -12.22 7.93
CA LEU A 41 1.84 -12.92 8.21
C LEU A 41 1.63 -14.10 7.26
N MET A 42 1.94 -13.92 5.97
CA MET A 42 1.72 -14.93 4.95
C MET A 42 2.98 -15.75 4.65
N GLU A 43 4.13 -15.11 4.51
CA GLU A 43 5.41 -15.72 4.12
C GLU A 43 5.23 -16.80 3.01
N PRO A 44 4.81 -16.37 1.80
CA PRO A 44 4.48 -17.30 0.73
C PRO A 44 5.74 -17.90 0.09
N ILE A 45 5.81 -19.23 0.04
CA ILE A 45 6.86 -19.95 -0.69
C ILE A 45 6.29 -20.39 -2.04
N PRO A 46 6.74 -19.82 -3.17
CA PRO A 46 6.30 -20.23 -4.50
C PRO A 46 6.83 -21.62 -4.84
N LEU A 47 5.94 -22.52 -5.27
CA LEU A 47 6.28 -23.87 -5.71
C LEU A 47 6.51 -23.90 -7.21
N PHE A 48 7.70 -23.57 -7.69
CA PHE A 48 7.98 -23.69 -9.12
C PHE A 48 8.04 -25.18 -9.54
N PRO A 49 7.46 -25.58 -10.70
CA PRO A 49 6.81 -24.78 -11.75
C PRO A 49 5.28 -24.62 -11.60
N ALA A 50 4.69 -25.09 -10.51
CA ALA A 50 3.25 -24.94 -10.28
C ALA A 50 2.89 -23.49 -9.93
N VAL A 51 1.72 -23.02 -10.37
CA VAL A 51 1.14 -21.74 -9.89
C VAL A 51 0.50 -21.98 -8.53
N ALA A 52 1.32 -22.39 -7.57
CA ALA A 52 0.92 -22.70 -6.21
C ALA A 52 1.94 -22.09 -5.24
N GLY A 53 1.48 -21.77 -4.04
CA GLY A 53 2.32 -21.29 -2.97
C GLY A 53 1.90 -21.90 -1.65
N ILE A 54 2.86 -22.27 -0.82
CA ILE A 54 2.59 -22.67 0.57
C ILE A 54 2.71 -21.42 1.43
N CYS A 55 1.71 -21.21 2.29
CA CYS A 55 1.74 -20.15 3.29
C CYS A 55 2.41 -20.68 4.55
N THR A 56 3.51 -20.03 4.97
CA THR A 56 4.31 -20.46 6.12
C THR A 56 4.40 -19.42 7.24
N GLY A 57 3.78 -18.26 7.05
CA GLY A 57 3.82 -17.15 7.99
C GLY A 57 2.93 -17.35 9.22
N ILE A 58 2.89 -16.32 10.07
CA ILE A 58 2.23 -16.36 11.39
C ILE A 58 0.75 -16.74 11.27
N LEU A 59 0.02 -16.19 10.30
CA LEU A 59 -1.42 -16.46 10.16
C LEU A 59 -1.70 -17.93 9.83
N CYS A 60 -0.84 -18.53 9.02
CA CYS A 60 -0.96 -19.94 8.64
C CYS A 60 -0.54 -20.88 9.75
N ARG A 61 0.48 -20.51 10.55
CA ARG A 61 0.86 -21.24 11.77
C ARG A 61 -0.20 -21.14 12.88
N ALA A 62 -0.95 -20.04 12.94
CA ALA A 62 -2.06 -19.86 13.87
C ALA A 62 -3.32 -20.66 13.49
N GLY A 63 -3.29 -21.46 12.41
CA GLY A 63 -4.40 -22.30 11.98
C GLY A 63 -5.43 -21.60 11.10
N VAL A 64 -5.16 -20.38 10.62
CA VAL A 64 -6.04 -19.72 9.64
C VAL A 64 -5.94 -20.44 8.30
N ARG A 65 -7.10 -20.70 7.68
CA ARG A 65 -7.15 -21.38 6.38
C ARG A 65 -6.38 -20.56 5.33
N PRO A 66 -5.47 -21.18 4.54
CA PRO A 66 -4.67 -20.48 3.54
C PRO A 66 -5.49 -19.67 2.52
N HIS A 67 -6.68 -20.16 2.15
CA HIS A 67 -7.61 -19.43 1.28
C HIS A 67 -8.06 -18.08 1.86
N SER A 68 -8.28 -18.02 3.17
CA SER A 68 -8.66 -16.78 3.87
C SER A 68 -7.49 -15.79 3.92
N VAL A 69 -6.27 -16.28 4.14
CA VAL A 69 -5.05 -15.46 4.11
C VAL A 69 -4.81 -14.90 2.71
N MET A 70 -4.96 -15.74 1.68
CA MET A 70 -4.87 -15.31 0.28
C MET A 70 -5.95 -14.27 -0.06
N GLY A 71 -7.19 -14.47 0.38
CA GLY A 71 -8.27 -13.50 0.19
C GLY A 71 -7.98 -12.15 0.84
N GLY A 72 -7.41 -12.16 2.05
CA GLY A 72 -6.95 -10.95 2.74
C GLY A 72 -5.87 -10.19 1.97
N LEU A 73 -4.93 -10.91 1.35
CA LEU A 73 -3.90 -10.33 0.48
C LEU A 73 -4.49 -9.62 -0.74
N PHE A 74 -5.47 -10.24 -1.42
CA PHE A 74 -6.13 -9.60 -2.57
C PHE A 74 -6.82 -8.31 -2.16
N ILE A 75 -7.53 -8.32 -1.03
CA ILE A 75 -8.20 -7.13 -0.49
C ILE A 75 -7.17 -6.03 -0.16
N SER A 76 -6.04 -6.39 0.47
CA SER A 76 -5.00 -5.42 0.82
C SER A 76 -4.33 -4.80 -0.41
N TYR A 77 -4.18 -5.55 -1.51
CA TYR A 77 -3.70 -5.02 -2.79
C TYR A 77 -4.71 -4.12 -3.49
N ILE A 78 -5.99 -4.46 -3.48
CA ILE A 78 -7.05 -3.59 -4.03
C ILE A 78 -7.06 -2.26 -3.28
N TRP A 79 -6.96 -2.31 -1.94
CA TRP A 79 -6.87 -1.11 -1.12
C TRP A 79 -5.64 -0.27 -1.46
N LEU A 80 -4.46 -0.89 -1.58
CA LEU A 80 -3.23 -0.19 -1.96
C LEU A 80 -3.37 0.46 -3.34
N ALA A 81 -3.94 -0.24 -4.32
CA ALA A 81 -4.18 0.29 -5.66
C ALA A 81 -5.11 1.51 -5.61
N ALA A 82 -6.17 1.48 -4.80
CA ALA A 82 -7.06 2.62 -4.60
C ALA A 82 -6.31 3.82 -3.99
N CYS A 83 -5.49 3.62 -2.96
CA CYS A 83 -4.68 4.69 -2.37
C CYS A 83 -3.74 5.35 -3.39
N ILE A 84 -3.05 4.54 -4.20
CA ILE A 84 -2.16 5.02 -5.27
C ILE A 84 -2.95 5.81 -6.31
N PHE A 85 -4.09 5.28 -6.76
CA PHE A 85 -4.95 5.93 -7.75
C PHE A 85 -5.40 7.32 -7.28
N PHE A 86 -5.92 7.43 -6.06
CA PHE A 86 -6.31 8.72 -5.49
C PHE A 86 -5.13 9.67 -5.34
N CYS A 87 -3.97 9.18 -4.87
CA CYS A 87 -2.77 9.99 -4.77
C CYS A 87 -2.34 10.57 -6.12
N CYS A 88 -2.34 9.75 -7.18
CA CYS A 88 -2.04 10.18 -8.55
C CYS A 88 -3.07 11.18 -9.08
N PHE A 89 -4.35 10.93 -8.83
CA PHE A 89 -5.44 11.82 -9.25
C PHE A 89 -5.29 13.21 -8.61
N PHE A 90 -5.12 13.28 -7.29
CA PHE A 90 -4.94 14.55 -6.58
C PHE A 90 -3.65 15.27 -6.98
N ARG A 91 -2.56 14.54 -7.20
CA ARG A 91 -1.32 15.11 -7.73
C ARG A 91 -1.55 15.74 -9.10
N HIS A 92 -2.29 15.05 -9.98
CA HIS A 92 -2.61 15.58 -11.31
C HIS A 92 -3.46 16.86 -11.23
N GLN A 93 -4.45 16.90 -10.32
CA GLN A 93 -5.27 18.10 -10.09
C GLN A 93 -4.42 19.32 -9.68
N THR A 94 -3.34 19.12 -8.93
CA THR A 94 -2.48 20.23 -8.48
C THR A 94 -1.60 20.82 -9.58
N LEU A 95 -1.41 20.12 -10.70
CA LEU A 95 -0.67 20.61 -11.87
C LEU A 95 -1.57 21.30 -12.89
N LEU A 96 -2.89 21.08 -12.82
CA LEU A 96 -3.85 21.66 -13.75
C LEU A 96 -4.09 23.15 -13.46
N PRO A 97 -4.29 23.99 -14.50
CA PRO A 97 -4.68 25.38 -14.32
C PRO A 97 -5.97 25.50 -13.50
N HIS A 98 -6.08 26.55 -12.68
CA HIS A 98 -7.21 26.77 -11.76
C HIS A 98 -8.61 26.67 -12.41
N ALA A 99 -8.71 26.91 -13.72
CA ALA A 99 -9.96 26.83 -14.48
C ALA A 99 -10.47 25.39 -14.72
N SER A 100 -9.61 24.37 -14.61
CA SER A 100 -9.95 22.97 -14.89
C SER A 100 -9.88 22.05 -13.67
N GLN A 101 -9.70 22.61 -12.46
CA GLN A 101 -9.71 21.83 -11.23
C GLN A 101 -11.14 21.47 -10.81
N LEU A 102 -11.41 20.18 -10.63
CA LEU A 102 -12.74 19.64 -10.29
C LEU A 102 -13.00 19.60 -8.78
N SER A 103 -11.96 19.82 -7.97
CA SER A 103 -11.99 19.81 -6.50
C SER A 103 -11.96 21.25 -5.99
N LYS A 104 -13.11 21.89 -5.78
CA LYS A 104 -13.21 23.08 -4.92
C LYS A 104 -13.37 22.66 -3.46
#